data_AF-A0A914Q3P7-F1
#
_entry.id   AF-A0A914Q3P7-F1
#
_cell.length_a   1.000
_cell.length_b   1.000
_cell.length_c   1.000
_cell.angle_alpha   90.00
_cell.angle_beta   90.00
_cell.angle_gamma   90.00
#
_symmetry.space_group_name_H-M   'P 1'
#
loop_
_entity.id
_entity.type
_entity.pdbx_description
1 polymer ?
#
loop_
_entity_poly.entity_id
_entity_poly.type
_entity_poly.pdbx_seq_one_letter_code
_entity_poly.pdbx_strand_id
1 'polypeptide(L)'
;MRNSKFVLSPPGNGIDPHRTWESLAMGAVPIVLNQSEFQSLFDDMPVMVVNDWTEVTEESMSQFELKMNFSKDGTPWRQKLWLRFWITKIMSEKNNLLKQFC
;
A
#
# COMPACT_ATOMS: atom_id res chain seq x y z
N MET A 1 16.01 -7.25 6.56
CA MET A 1 15.93 -5.77 6.68
C MET A 1 15.24 -5.44 8.00
N ARG A 2 15.99 -5.25 9.10
CA ARG A 2 15.41 -5.01 10.45
C ARG A 2 15.70 -3.61 11.03
N ASN A 3 16.35 -2.72 10.28
CA ASN A 3 16.83 -1.42 10.76
C ASN A 3 16.31 -0.20 9.97
N SER A 4 15.45 -0.39 8.96
CA SER A 4 14.97 0.71 8.11
C SER A 4 13.45 0.79 8.19
N LYS A 5 12.92 1.96 8.56
CA LYS A 5 11.47 2.22 8.63
C LYS A 5 10.85 2.44 7.26
N PHE A 6 11.58 3.07 6.34
CA PHE A 6 11.16 3.34 4.98
C PHE A 6 11.98 2.52 3.99
N VAL A 7 11.36 2.06 2.90
CA VAL A 7 12.01 1.28 1.83
C VAL A 7 11.58 1.84 0.49
N LEU A 8 12.54 2.23 -0.36
CA LEU A 8 12.24 2.60 -1.74
C LEU A 8 11.72 1.37 -2.50
N SER A 9 10.56 1.53 -3.14
CA SER A 9 9.92 0.53 -3.98
C SER A 9 9.64 1.10 -5.37
N PRO A 10 10.71 1.36 -6.15
CA PRO A 10 10.55 1.84 -7.51
C PRO A 10 9.80 0.80 -8.37
N PRO A 11 9.07 1.23 -9.41
CA PRO A 11 8.45 0.32 -10.36
C PRO A 11 9.51 -0.57 -11.00
N GLY A 12 9.19 -1.86 -11.15
CA GLY A 12 10.04 -2.82 -11.86
C GLY A 12 9.62 -2.99 -13.32
N ASN A 13 9.95 -4.13 -13.92
CA ASN A 13 9.42 -4.54 -15.23
C ASN A 13 7.93 -4.93 -15.19
N GLY A 14 7.34 -4.95 -13.99
CA GLY A 14 5.94 -5.27 -13.74
C GLY A 14 5.24 -4.12 -13.04
N ILE A 15 3.92 -4.14 -13.17
CA ILE A 15 2.98 -3.16 -12.65
C ILE A 15 2.92 -3.13 -11.12
N ASP A 16 3.13 -4.28 -10.46
CA ASP A 16 3.11 -4.41 -9.02
C ASP A 16 4.50 -4.83 -8.52
N PRO A 17 5.27 -3.95 -7.84
CA PRO A 17 6.55 -4.33 -7.30
C PRO A 17 6.33 -5.23 -6.08
N HIS A 18 6.74 -6.50 -6.17
CA HIS A 18 6.78 -7.44 -5.03
C HIS A 18 7.44 -6.83 -3.78
N ARG A 19 8.43 -5.95 -3.98
CA ARG A 19 9.12 -5.21 -2.92
C ARG A 19 8.17 -4.39 -2.04
N THR A 20 7.08 -3.85 -2.59
CA THR A 20 6.07 -3.10 -1.84
C THR A 20 5.41 -4.00 -0.80
N TRP A 21 4.91 -5.15 -1.22
CA TRP A 21 4.26 -6.12 -0.35
C TRP A 21 5.21 -6.76 0.65
N GLU A 22 6.43 -7.09 0.24
CA GLU A 22 7.48 -7.60 1.14
C GLU A 22 7.81 -6.59 2.24
N SER A 23 7.96 -5.31 1.89
CA SER A 23 8.24 -4.24 2.85
C SER A 23 7.10 -4.09 3.87
N LEU A 24 5.85 -4.07 3.40
CA LEU A 24 4.67 -4.03 4.27
C LEU A 24 4.60 -5.24 5.20
N ALA A 25 4.86 -6.45 4.68
CA ALA A 25 4.87 -7.68 5.48
C ALA A 25 5.98 -7.68 6.54
N MET A 26 7.12 -7.04 6.26
CA MET A 26 8.22 -6.84 7.21
C MET A 26 7.99 -5.68 8.18
N GLY A 27 6.90 -4.92 8.04
CA GLY A 27 6.56 -3.79 8.89
C GLY A 27 7.27 -2.48 8.55
N ALA A 28 7.82 -2.38 7.34
CA ALA A 28 8.38 -1.14 6.80
C ALA A 28 7.34 -0.41 5.92
N VAL A 29 7.53 0.89 5.75
CA VAL A 29 6.75 1.78 4.88
C VAL A 29 7.41 1.81 3.50
N PRO A 30 6.83 1.17 2.46
CA PRO A 30 7.32 1.35 1.11
C PRO A 30 7.05 2.77 0.60
N ILE A 31 8.02 3.32 -0.13
CA ILE A 31 7.89 4.57 -0.88
C ILE A 31 7.77 4.21 -2.36
N VAL A 32 6.67 4.58 -3.00
CA VAL A 32 6.36 4.27 -4.40
C VAL A 32 6.13 5.55 -5.20
N LEU A 33 6.40 5.50 -6.50
CA LEU A 33 5.99 6.57 -7.41
C LEU A 33 4.47 6.53 -7.63
N ASN A 34 3.89 7.71 -7.83
CA ASN A 34 2.47 7.86 -8.12
C ASN A 34 2.14 7.24 -9.48
N GLN A 35 1.26 6.24 -9.44
CA GLN A 35 0.72 5.55 -10.61
C GLN A 35 -0.79 5.45 -10.42
N SER A 36 -1.53 6.19 -11.24
CA SER A 36 -2.98 6.38 -11.09
C SER A 36 -3.77 5.08 -11.06
N GLU A 37 -3.27 4.06 -11.75
CA GLU A 37 -3.90 2.77 -11.94
C GLU A 37 -3.82 1.87 -10.70
N PHE A 38 -2.90 2.15 -9.77
CA PHE A 38 -2.64 1.30 -8.60
C PHE A 38 -2.82 2.01 -7.26
N GLN A 39 -3.11 3.32 -7.29
CA GLN A 39 -3.27 4.11 -6.07
C GLN A 39 -4.34 3.51 -5.13
N SER A 40 -5.46 3.04 -5.68
CA SER A 40 -6.55 2.42 -4.91
C SER A 40 -6.18 1.09 -4.22
N LEU A 41 -5.10 0.42 -4.63
CA LEU A 41 -4.59 -0.76 -3.93
C LEU A 41 -4.04 -0.39 -2.55
N PHE A 42 -3.45 0.80 -2.47
CA PHE A 42 -2.74 1.32 -1.30
C PHE A 42 -3.64 2.13 -0.36
N ASP A 43 -4.93 2.28 -0.66
CA ASP A 43 -5.89 2.95 0.22
C ASP A 43 -5.80 2.39 1.64
N ASP A 44 -5.76 3.28 2.64
CA ASP A 44 -5.61 2.94 4.06
C ASP A 44 -4.36 2.14 4.45
N MET A 45 -3.40 1.93 3.53
CA MET A 45 -2.16 1.21 3.78
C MET A 45 -1.00 2.17 4.10
N PRO A 46 0.02 1.73 4.87
CA PRO A 46 1.21 2.53 5.15
C PRO A 46 2.17 2.51 3.96
N VAL A 47 1.75 3.16 2.86
CA VAL A 47 2.52 3.33 1.63
C VAL A 47 2.65 4.83 1.38
N MET A 48 3.89 5.30 1.28
CA MET A 48 4.17 6.71 0.95
C MET A 48 4.25 6.84 -0.57
N VAL A 49 3.25 7.50 -1.17
CA VAL A 49 3.18 7.73 -2.61
C VAL A 49 3.75 9.12 -2.91
N VAL A 50 4.73 9.21 -3.82
CA VAL A 50 5.38 10.46 -4.25
C VAL A 50 5.29 10.63 -5.76
N ASN A 51 5.24 11.86 -6.28
CA ASN A 51 5.23 12.06 -7.74
C ASN A 51 6.63 12.03 -8.34
N ASP A 52 7.62 12.42 -7.55
CA ASP A 52 9.03 12.46 -7.93
C ASP A 52 9.93 12.05 -6.75
N TRP A 53 11.07 11.43 -7.04
CA TRP A 53 12.01 10.99 -6.00
C TRP A 53 12.62 12.14 -5.20
N THR A 54 12.64 13.36 -5.75
CA THR A 54 13.05 14.58 -5.04
C THR A 54 12.15 14.93 -3.87
N GLU A 55 10.91 14.41 -3.82
CA GLU A 55 9.99 14.58 -2.69
C GLU A 55 10.40 13.72 -1.49
N VAL A 56 11.31 12.75 -1.66
CA VAL A 56 11.75 11.85 -0.59
C VAL A 56 12.83 12.54 0.25
N THR A 57 12.39 13.22 1.31
CA THR A 57 13.23 13.96 2.24
C THR A 57 12.96 13.49 3.68
N GLU A 58 13.87 13.79 4.60
CA GLU A 58 13.65 13.48 6.02
C GLU A 58 12.39 14.17 6.58
N GLU A 59 12.13 15.40 6.10
CA GLU A 59 10.94 16.15 6.48
C GLU A 59 9.66 15.49 5.97
N SER A 60 9.59 15.13 4.67
CA SER A 60 8.39 14.52 4.11
C SER A 60 8.09 13.14 4.71
N MET A 61 9.13 12.34 5.01
CA MET A 61 8.98 11.09 5.74
C MET A 61 8.48 11.31 7.16
N SER A 62 9.01 12.30 7.88
CA SER A 62 8.57 12.64 9.25
C SER A 62 7.11 13.11 9.27
N GLN A 63 6.71 13.94 8.30
CA GLN A 63 5.31 14.36 8.15
C GLN A 63 4.38 13.18 7.85
N PHE A 64 4.84 12.25 7.00
CA PHE A 64 4.10 11.02 6.74
C PHE A 64 3.93 10.17 8.01
N GLU A 65 4.99 10.01 8.82
CA GLU A 65 4.90 9.29 10.10
C GLU A 65 3.91 9.95 11.07
N LEU A 66 3.87 11.28 11.15
CA LEU A 66 2.93 12.01 12.01
C LEU A 66 1.48 11.86 11.54
N LYS A 67 1.25 11.89 10.22
CA LYS A 67 -0.08 11.71 9.62
C LYS A 67 -0.58 10.29 9.78
N MET A 68 0.30 9.32 9.58
CA MET A 68 -0.01 7.91 9.76
C MET A 68 -0.01 7.61 11.25
N ASN A 69 -1.18 7.78 11.87
CA ASN A 69 -1.41 7.33 13.24
C ASN A 69 -1.35 5.80 13.25
N PHE A 70 -0.14 5.23 13.27
CA PHE A 70 0.13 3.79 13.35
C PHE A 70 -0.41 3.28 14.69
N SER A 71 -1.73 3.11 14.80
CA SER A 71 -2.34 2.38 15.89
C SER A 71 -1.75 0.98 15.84
N LYS A 72 -0.92 0.68 16.85
CA LYS A 72 -0.04 -0.49 16.88
C LYS A 72 -0.79 -1.82 16.87
N ASP A 73 -2.10 -1.81 17.11
CA ASP A 73 -2.91 -3.00 17.22
C ASP A 73 -4.17 -2.89 16.34
N GLY A 74 -4.39 -3.87 15.45
CA GLY A 74 -5.68 -4.05 14.77
C GLY A 74 -5.94 -3.20 13.52
N THR A 75 -4.92 -2.68 12.84
CA THR A 75 -5.13 -1.88 11.61
C THR A 75 -5.75 -2.73 10.47
N PRO A 76 -6.92 -2.34 9.91
CA PRO A 76 -7.63 -3.11 8.89
C PRO A 76 -6.81 -3.45 7.64
N TRP A 77 -5.86 -2.59 7.26
CA TRP A 77 -5.06 -2.76 6.05
C TRP A 77 -4.22 -4.04 6.05
N ARG A 78 -3.81 -4.58 7.21
CA ARG A 78 -3.02 -5.82 7.28
C ARG A 78 -3.74 -7.01 6.65
N GLN A 79 -5.08 -6.97 6.60
CA GLN A 79 -5.86 -8.00 5.93
C GLN A 79 -5.56 -8.04 4.42
N LYS A 80 -5.23 -6.89 3.81
CA LYS A 80 -4.85 -6.77 2.39
C LYS A 80 -3.55 -7.50 2.05
N LEU A 81 -2.73 -7.91 3.03
CA LEU A 81 -1.54 -8.72 2.78
C LEU A 81 -1.87 -10.19 2.45
N TRP A 82 -3.11 -10.63 2.73
CA TRP A 82 -3.51 -12.02 2.58
C TRP A 82 -4.39 -12.22 1.34
N LEU A 83 -4.11 -13.27 0.57
CA LEU A 83 -4.89 -13.64 -0.62
C LEU A 83 -6.41 -13.73 -0.35
N ARG A 84 -6.79 -14.22 0.84
CA ARG A 84 -8.19 -14.37 1.24
C ARG A 84 -8.97 -13.06 1.19
N PHE A 85 -8.35 -11.94 1.54
CA PHE A 85 -8.99 -10.62 1.48
C PHE A 85 -9.38 -10.29 0.03
N TRP A 86 -8.45 -10.45 -0.90
CA TRP A 86 -8.65 -10.13 -2.32
C TRP A 86 -9.67 -11.04 -2.98
N ILE A 87 -9.63 -12.35 -2.72
CA ILE A 87 -10.65 -13.28 -3.20
C ILE A 87 -12.05 -12.83 -2.74
N THR A 88 -12.17 -12.46 -1.45
CA THR A 88 -13.44 -12.01 -0.88
C THR A 88 -13.92 -10.71 -1.53
N LYS A 89 -13.01 -9.74 -1.72
CA LYS A 89 -13.32 -8.46 -2.39
C LYS A 89 -13.78 -8.69 -3.83
N ILE A 90 -13.03 -9.46 -4.62
CA ILE A 90 -13.35 -9.76 -6.02
C ILE A 90 -14.71 -10.45 -6.14
N MET A 91 -14.99 -11.43 -5.27
CA MET A 91 -16.30 -12.11 -5.24
C MET A 91 -17.44 -11.17 -4.87
N SER A 92 -17.21 -10.26 -3.92
CA SER A 92 -18.19 -9.23 -3.54
C SER A 92 -18.50 -8.28 -4.71
N GLU A 93 -17.48 -7.76 -5.38
CA GLU A 93 -17.66 -6.87 -6.54
C GLU A 93 -18.38 -7.58 -7.68
N LYS A 94 -18.02 -8.84 -7.96
CA LYS A 94 -18.74 -9.66 -8.95
C LYS A 94 -20.23 -9.77 -8.61
N ASN A 95 -20.58 -10.03 -7.36
CA ASN A 95 -21.98 -10.14 -6.94
C ASN A 95 -22.73 -8.81 -7.03
N ASN A 96 -22.06 -7.68 -6.73
CA ASN A 96 -22.64 -6.35 -6.86
C ASN A 96 -22.93 -5.99 -8.32
N LEU A 97 -22.01 -6.32 -9.23
CA LEU A 97 -22.21 -6.13 -10.66
C LEU A 97 -23.39 -6.96 -11.17
N LEU A 98 -23.49 -8.24 -10.78
CA LEU A 98 -24.61 -9.09 -11.19
C LEU A 98 -25.98 -8.56 -10.70
N LYS A 99 -26.03 -7.94 -9.52
CA LYS A 99 -27.26 -7.31 -8.99
C LYS A 99 -27.69 -6.06 -9.74
N GLN A 100 -26.81 -5.41 -10.50
CA GLN A 100 -27.19 -4.23 -11.31
C GLN A 100 -27.95 -4.61 -12.58
N PHE A 101 -27.94 -5.89 -12.98
CA PHE A 101 -28.60 -6.39 -14.18
C PHE A 101 -29.85 -7.25 -13.89
N CYS A 102 -30.26 -7.33 -12.62
CA CYS A 102 -31.49 -7.99 -12.15
C CYS A 102 -32.41 -6.94 -11.51
#